data_AF-A0A6J6I0U3-F1
#
_entry.id   AF-A0A6J6I0U3-F1
#
_cell.length_a   1.000
_cell.length_b   1.000
_cell.length_c   1.000
_cell.angle_alpha   90.00
_cell.angle_beta   90.00
_cell.angle_gamma   90.00
#
_symmetry.space_group_name_H-M   'P 1'
#
loop_
_entity.id
_entity.type
_entity.pdbx_description
1 polymer ?
#
loop_
_entity_poly.entity_id
_entity_poly.type
_entity_poly.pdbx_seq_one_letter_code
_entity_poly.pdbx_strand_id
1 'polypeptide(L)'
;MKNDRFFDGFRNTYGRVLLVLLAAGWLLGGLLFTYNTSSGFVNYAVGVAVSVVAQQISVRFVFNTAGKPIVDEYQEARRNRAYRRAYGWVTGIVTGLVMTVLFYAYANVYFTDGYIPLIPTAFIHWNIGPYQVAVILVFLMGLFSLMPYFAWGFKGEPFRSKNEPNE
;
A
#
# COMPACT_ATOMS: atom_id res chain seq x y z
N MET A 1 -27.23 14.80 -2.35
CA MET A 1 -27.94 13.64 -2.93
C MET A 1 -27.48 13.24 -4.35
N LYS A 2 -26.84 14.09 -5.17
CA LYS A 2 -26.30 13.68 -6.50
C LYS A 2 -24.86 13.14 -6.44
N ASN A 3 -24.03 13.64 -5.50
CA ASN A 3 -22.66 13.15 -5.29
C ASN A 3 -22.59 11.78 -4.60
N ASP A 4 -23.60 11.40 -3.81
CA ASP A 4 -23.57 10.13 -3.07
C ASP A 4 -23.57 8.92 -4.00
N ARG A 5 -24.27 9.00 -5.14
CA ARG A 5 -24.31 7.92 -6.15
C ARG A 5 -22.96 7.61 -6.81
N PHE A 6 -22.09 8.61 -7.00
CA PHE A 6 -20.75 8.39 -7.55
C PHE A 6 -19.85 7.69 -6.52
N PHE A 7 -19.94 8.11 -5.25
CA PHE A 7 -19.19 7.49 -4.17
C PHE A 7 -19.72 6.12 -3.75
N ASP A 8 -20.98 5.79 -4.04
CA ASP A 8 -21.54 4.45 -3.83
C ASP A 8 -20.83 3.40 -4.72
N GLY A 9 -20.39 3.78 -5.93
CA GLY A 9 -19.61 2.90 -6.81
C GLY A 9 -18.26 2.48 -6.22
N PHE A 10 -17.63 3.33 -5.42
CA PHE A 10 -16.36 3.05 -4.74
C PHE A 10 -16.49 2.19 -3.49
N ARG A 11 -17.70 1.98 -2.97
CA ARG A 11 -17.97 1.11 -1.81
C ARG A 11 -18.20 -0.34 -2.20
N ASN A 12 -18.60 -0.57 -3.45
CA ASN A 12 -18.88 -1.89 -3.97
C ASN A 12 -17.60 -2.69 -4.17
N THR A 13 -17.71 -4.02 -4.10
CA THR A 13 -16.56 -4.94 -4.20
C THR A 13 -15.71 -4.70 -5.45
N TYR A 14 -16.34 -4.49 -6.62
CA TYR A 14 -15.63 -4.20 -7.87
C TYR A 14 -14.87 -2.86 -7.84
N GLY A 15 -15.49 -1.80 -7.29
CA GLY A 15 -14.84 -0.50 -7.14
C GLY A 15 -13.62 -0.57 -6.22
N ARG A 16 -13.73 -1.36 -5.13
CA ARG A 16 -12.60 -1.59 -4.22
C ARG A 16 -11.47 -2.37 -4.85
N VAL A 17 -11.78 -3.42 -5.63
CA VAL A 17 -10.75 -4.16 -6.38
C VAL A 17 -10.01 -3.21 -7.32
N LEU A 18 -10.73 -2.39 -8.08
CA LEU A 18 -10.13 -1.42 -8.99
C LEU A 18 -9.26 -0.40 -8.25
N LEU A 19 -9.72 0.14 -7.12
CA LEU A 19 -8.93 1.07 -6.30
C LEU A 19 -7.65 0.43 -5.75
N VAL A 20 -7.71 -0.83 -5.32
CA VAL A 20 -6.53 -1.55 -4.83
C VAL A 20 -5.56 -1.83 -5.97
N LEU A 21 -6.04 -2.24 -7.13
CA LEU A 21 -5.19 -2.47 -8.31
C LEU A 21 -4.52 -1.18 -8.78
N LEU A 22 -5.25 -0.07 -8.83
CA LEU A 22 -4.67 1.24 -9.16
C LEU A 22 -3.66 1.69 -8.10
N ALA A 23 -3.98 1.53 -6.81
CA ALA A 23 -3.06 1.89 -5.73
C ALA A 23 -1.80 1.02 -5.77
N ALA A 24 -1.91 -0.28 -6.04
CA ALA A 24 -0.77 -1.18 -6.21
C ALA A 24 0.05 -0.83 -7.47
N GLY A 25 -0.63 -0.48 -8.58
CA GLY A 25 0.00 -0.04 -9.82
C GLY A 25 0.82 1.24 -9.63
N TRP A 26 0.25 2.24 -8.94
CA TRP A 26 1.01 3.44 -8.59
C TRP A 26 2.13 3.14 -7.60
N LEU A 27 1.87 2.36 -6.54
CA LEU A 27 2.85 2.10 -5.49
C LEU A 27 4.05 1.27 -5.97
N LEU A 28 3.82 0.17 -6.68
CA LEU A 28 4.89 -0.73 -7.15
C LEU A 28 5.33 -0.39 -8.58
N GLY A 29 4.40 -0.19 -9.50
CA GLY A 29 4.71 0.14 -10.89
C GLY A 29 5.29 1.54 -11.02
N GLY A 30 4.72 2.52 -10.31
CA GLY A 30 5.25 3.88 -10.25
C GLY A 30 6.64 3.94 -9.63
N LEU A 31 6.88 3.20 -8.54
CA LEU A 31 8.22 3.01 -7.96
C LEU A 31 9.20 2.46 -8.99
N LEU A 32 8.88 1.33 -9.61
CA LEU A 32 9.77 0.67 -10.58
C LEU A 32 10.10 1.60 -11.75
N PHE A 33 9.11 2.29 -12.30
CA PHE A 33 9.30 3.19 -13.43
C PHE A 33 10.15 4.41 -13.06
N THR A 34 9.79 5.13 -12.00
CA THR A 34 10.51 6.34 -11.58
C THR A 34 11.92 6.05 -11.10
N TYR A 35 12.12 4.94 -10.36
CA TYR A 35 13.42 4.54 -9.86
C TYR A 35 14.41 4.25 -11.01
N ASN A 36 13.97 3.54 -12.05
CA ASN A 36 14.84 3.17 -13.16
C ASN A 36 15.04 4.30 -14.19
N THR A 37 13.99 5.09 -14.46
CA THR A 37 14.04 6.14 -15.50
C THR A 37 14.54 7.48 -14.96
N SER A 38 14.59 7.65 -13.63
CA SER A 38 14.87 8.93 -12.96
C SER A 38 13.99 10.10 -13.46
N SER A 39 12.76 9.80 -13.90
CA SER A 39 11.81 10.75 -14.47
C SER A 39 10.39 10.48 -13.98
N GLY A 40 9.56 11.52 -13.91
CA GLY A 40 8.15 11.40 -13.53
C GLY A 40 7.86 11.39 -12.03
N PHE A 41 8.81 11.81 -11.18
CA PHE A 41 8.66 11.83 -9.71
C PHE A 41 7.36 12.51 -9.24
N VAL A 42 7.04 13.69 -9.77
CA VAL A 42 5.85 14.45 -9.38
C VAL A 42 4.58 13.65 -9.69
N ASN A 43 4.49 13.07 -10.88
CA ASN A 43 3.34 12.26 -11.28
C ASN A 43 3.18 11.03 -10.38
N TYR A 44 4.29 10.39 -10.01
CA TYR A 44 4.28 9.27 -9.08
C TYR A 44 3.82 9.68 -7.68
N ALA A 45 4.38 10.75 -7.11
CA ALA A 45 3.99 11.25 -5.79
C ALA A 45 2.52 11.64 -5.73
N VAL A 46 2.03 12.34 -6.75
CA VAL A 46 0.61 12.71 -6.89
C VAL A 46 -0.26 11.46 -7.05
N GLY A 47 0.14 10.50 -7.89
CA GLY A 47 -0.60 9.25 -8.11
C GLY A 47 -0.75 8.42 -6.83
N VAL A 48 0.31 8.32 -6.01
CA VAL A 48 0.26 7.69 -4.69
C VAL A 48 -0.67 8.45 -3.75
N ALA A 49 -0.54 9.78 -3.67
CA ALA A 49 -1.39 10.61 -2.81
C ALA A 49 -2.87 10.50 -3.19
N VAL A 50 -3.21 10.56 -4.49
CA VAL A 50 -4.58 10.38 -4.99
C VAL A 50 -5.09 8.98 -4.66
N SER A 51 -4.25 7.95 -4.76
CA SER A 51 -4.61 6.58 -4.39
C SER A 51 -4.97 6.46 -2.90
N VAL A 52 -4.19 7.11 -2.02
CA VAL A 52 -4.49 7.16 -0.58
C VAL A 52 -5.83 7.84 -0.32
N VAL A 53 -6.06 9.00 -0.93
CA VAL A 53 -7.31 9.76 -0.76
C VAL A 53 -8.50 8.99 -1.30
N ALA A 54 -8.37 8.33 -2.46
CA ALA A 54 -9.44 7.54 -3.04
C ALA A 54 -9.84 6.35 -2.14
N GLN A 55 -8.85 5.66 -1.55
CA GLN A 55 -9.11 4.61 -0.58
C GLN A 55 -9.77 5.15 0.70
N GLN A 56 -9.29 6.29 1.22
CA GLN A 56 -9.89 6.96 2.37
C GLN A 56 -11.37 7.29 2.15
N ILE A 57 -11.72 7.79 0.97
CA ILE A 57 -13.11 8.12 0.63
C ILE A 57 -13.97 6.85 0.56
N SER A 58 -13.44 5.76 -0.02
CA SER A 58 -14.15 4.48 -0.11
C SER A 58 -14.52 3.91 1.27
N VAL A 59 -13.64 4.01 2.26
CA VAL A 59 -13.86 3.46 3.62
C VAL A 59 -14.10 4.50 4.71
N ARG A 60 -14.51 5.71 4.33
CA ARG A 60 -14.62 6.87 5.23
C ARG A 60 -15.45 6.60 6.48
N PHE A 61 -16.57 5.87 6.36
CA PHE A 61 -17.48 5.59 7.48
C PHE A 61 -16.89 4.65 8.54
N VAL A 62 -15.82 3.95 8.23
CA VAL A 62 -15.15 3.01 9.14
C VAL A 62 -13.89 3.63 9.73
N PHE A 63 -13.09 4.32 8.90
CA PHE A 63 -11.77 4.80 9.30
C PHE A 63 -11.74 6.29 9.70
N ASN A 64 -12.72 7.08 9.25
CA ASN A 64 -12.79 8.52 9.50
C ASN A 64 -14.14 8.90 10.13
N THR A 65 -14.44 8.28 11.26
CA THR A 65 -15.49 8.72 12.19
C THR A 65 -14.94 9.87 13.02
N ALA A 66 -15.17 11.10 12.57
CA ALA A 66 -14.82 12.33 13.28
C ALA A 66 -15.61 12.48 14.60
N GLY A 67 -15.26 11.69 15.62
CA GLY A 67 -15.87 11.73 16.95
C GLY A 67 -17.31 11.22 17.05
N LYS A 68 -17.87 10.66 15.97
CA LYS A 68 -19.19 10.01 16.01
C LYS A 68 -19.01 8.53 16.39
N PRO A 69 -19.83 8.00 17.31
CA PRO A 69 -19.77 6.58 17.64
C PRO A 69 -19.97 5.77 16.37
N ILE A 70 -19.10 4.78 16.15
CA ILE A 70 -19.33 3.80 15.10
C ILE A 70 -20.63 3.09 15.49
N VAL A 71 -21.62 3.13 14.60
CA VAL A 71 -22.99 2.67 14.88
C VAL A 71 -23.04 1.16 15.16
N ASP A 72 -21.99 0.41 14.80
CA ASP A 72 -21.95 -1.05 14.82
C ASP A 72 -20.61 -1.59 15.36
N GLU A 73 -20.66 -2.29 16.49
CA GLU A 73 -19.53 -2.99 17.13
C GLU A 73 -18.81 -3.94 16.16
N TYR A 74 -19.56 -4.55 15.24
CA TYR A 74 -18.98 -5.45 14.24
C TYR A 74 -18.02 -4.74 13.29
N GLN A 75 -18.34 -3.52 12.87
CA GLN A 75 -17.50 -2.71 11.98
C GLN A 75 -16.23 -2.24 12.69
N GLU A 76 -16.33 -1.91 13.97
CA GLU A 76 -15.17 -1.56 14.81
C GLU A 76 -14.22 -2.75 14.99
N ALA A 77 -14.75 -3.93 15.31
CA ALA A 77 -13.95 -5.15 15.43
C ALA A 77 -13.26 -5.52 14.10
N ARG A 78 -13.92 -5.27 12.95
CA ARG A 78 -13.32 -5.45 11.63
C ARG A 78 -12.19 -4.44 11.37
N ARG A 79 -12.34 -3.18 11.79
CA ARG A 79 -11.33 -2.12 11.64
C ARG A 79 -10.08 -2.42 12.45
N ASN A 80 -10.26 -2.80 13.70
CA ASN A 80 -9.16 -3.13 14.60
C ASN A 80 -8.41 -4.38 14.12
N ARG A 81 -9.10 -5.33 13.47
CA ARG A 81 -8.45 -6.46 12.78
C ARG A 81 -7.68 -6.03 11.54
N ALA A 82 -8.21 -5.11 10.74
CA ALA A 82 -7.52 -4.57 9.57
C ALA A 82 -6.22 -3.86 9.96
N TYR A 83 -6.22 -3.03 11.00
CA TYR A 83 -5.00 -2.40 11.52
C TYR A 83 -3.96 -3.42 12.01
N ARG A 84 -4.39 -4.44 12.77
CA ARG A 84 -3.48 -5.51 13.22
C ARG A 84 -2.86 -6.29 12.07
N ARG A 85 -3.65 -6.63 11.05
CA ARG A 85 -3.17 -7.29 9.84
C ARG A 85 -2.23 -6.40 9.05
N ALA A 86 -2.57 -5.12 8.89
CA ALA A 86 -1.73 -4.15 8.20
C ALA A 86 -0.35 -4.06 8.85
N TYR A 87 -0.29 -3.96 10.18
CA TYR A 87 0.96 -3.97 10.91
C TYR A 87 1.77 -5.25 10.63
N GLY A 88 1.17 -6.43 10.79
CA GLY A 88 1.84 -7.70 10.52
C GLY A 88 2.34 -7.83 9.07
N TRP A 89 1.57 -7.32 8.09
CA TRP A 89 1.97 -7.32 6.70
C TRP A 89 3.10 -6.32 6.41
N VAL A 90 3.07 -5.10 6.96
CA VAL A 90 4.18 -4.15 6.80
C VAL A 90 5.45 -4.75 7.38
N THR A 91 5.38 -5.30 8.60
CA THR A 91 6.53 -5.98 9.21
C THR A 91 7.03 -7.10 8.31
N GLY A 92 6.14 -7.96 7.80
CA GLY A 92 6.52 -9.03 6.87
C GLY A 92 7.20 -8.53 5.59
N ILE A 93 6.69 -7.45 4.98
CA ILE A 93 7.29 -6.85 3.77
C ILE A 93 8.66 -6.26 4.08
N VAL A 94 8.78 -5.45 5.14
CA VAL A 94 10.04 -4.80 5.50
C VAL A 94 11.10 -5.85 5.88
N THR A 95 10.74 -6.82 6.73
CA THR A 95 11.62 -7.93 7.09
C THR A 95 12.02 -8.74 5.86
N GLY A 96 11.07 -9.06 4.97
CA GLY A 96 11.34 -9.76 3.72
C GLY A 96 12.33 -9.01 2.82
N LEU A 97 12.15 -7.69 2.65
CA LEU A 97 13.06 -6.84 1.88
C LEU A 97 14.46 -6.82 2.47
N VAL A 98 14.58 -6.61 3.79
CA VAL A 98 15.88 -6.61 4.49
C VAL A 98 16.58 -7.95 4.31
N MET A 99 15.87 -9.06 4.55
CA MET A 99 16.43 -10.41 4.39
C MET A 99 16.86 -10.69 2.95
N THR A 100 16.09 -10.24 1.96
CA THR A 100 16.42 -10.41 0.54
C THR A 100 17.69 -9.66 0.18
N VAL A 101 17.83 -8.41 0.63
CA VAL A 101 19.04 -7.60 0.39
C VAL A 101 20.26 -8.22 1.06
N LEU A 102 20.12 -8.65 2.31
CA LEU A 102 21.20 -9.33 3.04
C LEU A 102 21.60 -10.64 2.36
N PHE A 103 20.64 -11.44 1.91
CA PHE A 103 20.89 -12.69 1.20
C PHE A 103 21.59 -12.46 -0.14
N TYR A 104 21.10 -11.52 -0.94
CA TYR A 104 21.73 -11.15 -2.22
C TYR A 104 23.19 -10.76 -2.02
N ALA A 105 23.43 -9.92 -1.02
CA ALA A 105 24.76 -9.41 -0.76
C ALA A 105 25.69 -10.48 -0.17
N TYR A 106 25.19 -11.38 0.69
CA TYR A 106 25.89 -12.59 1.12
C TYR A 106 26.31 -13.47 -0.06
N ALA A 107 25.38 -13.73 -0.99
CA ALA A 107 25.67 -14.53 -2.18
C ALA A 107 26.74 -13.86 -3.06
N ASN A 108 26.67 -12.55 -3.24
CA ASN A 108 27.63 -11.80 -4.06
C ASN A 108 29.07 -11.90 -3.51
N VAL A 109 29.25 -11.79 -2.19
CA VAL A 109 30.56 -11.98 -1.54
C VAL A 109 31.08 -13.39 -1.76
N TYR A 110 30.24 -14.41 -1.54
CA TYR A 110 30.64 -15.80 -1.75
C TYR A 110 31.11 -16.08 -3.18
N PHE A 111 30.40 -15.54 -4.17
CA PHE A 111 30.77 -15.70 -5.58
C PHE A 111 32.03 -14.91 -5.99
N THR A 112 32.34 -13.81 -5.30
CA THR A 112 33.50 -12.97 -5.63
C THR A 112 34.77 -13.48 -4.96
N ASP A 113 34.70 -13.82 -3.67
CA ASP A 113 35.87 -14.13 -2.85
C ASP A 113 36.06 -15.64 -2.62
N GLY A 114 35.04 -16.47 -2.91
CA GLY A 114 35.07 -17.92 -2.72
C GLY A 114 34.94 -18.37 -1.26
N TYR A 115 34.94 -17.44 -0.31
CA TYR A 115 34.71 -17.67 1.11
C TYR A 115 34.04 -16.46 1.76
N ILE A 116 33.54 -16.64 2.99
CA ILE A 116 32.88 -15.56 3.73
C ILE A 116 33.62 -15.36 5.05
N PRO A 117 34.22 -14.19 5.29
CA PRO A 117 34.89 -13.90 6.55
C PRO A 117 33.89 -13.88 7.71
N LEU A 118 34.31 -14.33 8.89
CA LEU A 118 33.48 -14.39 10.11
C LEU A 118 32.93 -13.02 10.52
N ILE A 119 33.68 -11.95 10.24
CA ILE A 119 33.27 -10.55 10.38
C ILE A 119 33.47 -9.89 9.01
N PRO A 120 32.44 -9.84 8.17
CA PRO A 120 32.54 -9.14 6.90
C PRO A 120 32.72 -7.65 7.13
N THR A 121 33.66 -7.03 6.41
CA THR A 121 33.63 -5.58 6.19
C THR A 121 32.36 -5.22 5.42
N ALA A 122 31.88 -3.97 5.51
CA ALA A 122 30.67 -3.55 4.79
C ALA A 122 30.85 -3.75 3.28
N PHE A 123 30.28 -4.84 2.75
CA PHE A 123 30.44 -5.29 1.36
C PHE A 123 29.42 -4.67 0.39
N ILE A 124 28.47 -3.87 0.91
CA ILE A 124 27.46 -3.21 0.08
C ILE A 124 27.87 -1.76 -0.19
N HIS A 125 28.35 -1.51 -1.40
CA HIS A 125 28.54 -0.17 -1.93
C HIS A 125 27.22 0.35 -2.52
N TRP A 126 26.45 1.07 -1.71
CA TRP A 126 25.22 1.71 -2.16
C TRP A 126 25.53 2.97 -2.97
N ASN A 127 25.29 2.92 -4.28
CA ASN A 127 25.28 4.11 -5.12
C ASN A 127 23.83 4.50 -5.43
N ILE A 128 23.17 5.11 -4.43
CA ILE A 128 21.79 5.61 -4.58
C ILE A 128 21.86 7.13 -4.72
N GLY A 129 21.39 7.64 -5.87
CA GLY A 129 21.29 9.08 -6.10
C GLY A 129 20.16 9.73 -5.30
N PRO A 130 20.19 11.06 -5.11
CA PRO A 130 19.19 11.79 -4.32
C PRO A 130 17.77 11.63 -4.88
N TYR A 131 17.63 11.46 -6.20
CA TYR A 131 16.36 11.19 -6.85
C TYR A 131 15.77 9.85 -6.40
N GLN A 132 16.57 8.78 -6.45
CA GLN A 132 16.16 7.44 -6.03
C GLN A 132 15.80 7.41 -4.55
N VAL A 133 16.51 8.16 -3.70
CA VAL A 133 16.16 8.32 -2.28
C VAL A 133 14.76 8.92 -2.14
N ALA A 134 14.47 10.03 -2.84
CA ALA A 134 13.16 10.67 -2.78
C ALA A 134 12.03 9.72 -3.25
N VAL A 135 12.26 8.95 -4.31
CA VAL A 135 11.31 7.94 -4.82
C VAL A 135 11.04 6.85 -3.76
N ILE A 136 12.09 6.33 -3.10
CA ILE A 136 11.94 5.33 -2.03
C ILE A 136 11.15 5.90 -0.85
N LEU A 137 11.38 7.16 -0.47
CA LEU A 137 10.64 7.80 0.62
C LEU A 137 9.14 7.89 0.31
N VAL A 138 8.78 8.28 -0.92
CA VAL A 138 7.37 8.29 -1.36
C VAL A 138 6.77 6.89 -1.31
N PHE A 139 7.53 5.87 -1.74
CA PHE A 139 7.09 4.48 -1.65
C PHE A 139 6.82 4.08 -0.19
N LEU A 140 7.74 4.35 0.73
CA LEU A 140 7.57 4.01 2.14
C LEU A 140 6.34 4.71 2.72
N MET A 141 6.20 6.02 2.52
CA MET A 141 5.03 6.77 2.97
C MET A 141 3.72 6.21 2.40
N GLY A 142 3.70 5.89 1.10
CA GLY A 142 2.57 5.27 0.42
C GLY A 142 2.25 3.88 0.98
N LEU A 143 3.26 3.04 1.22
CA LEU A 143 3.12 1.69 1.76
C LEU A 143 2.44 1.73 3.13
N PHE A 144 2.97 2.52 4.07
CA PHE A 144 2.38 2.67 5.40
C PHE A 144 0.96 3.24 5.35
N SER A 145 0.72 4.22 4.48
CA SER A 145 -0.59 4.87 4.37
C SER A 145 -1.65 3.98 3.74
N LEU A 146 -1.28 3.16 2.74
CA LEU A 146 -2.21 2.29 2.02
C LEU A 146 -2.48 0.96 2.72
N MET A 147 -1.56 0.50 3.58
CA MET A 147 -1.63 -0.83 4.17
C MET A 147 -2.92 -1.14 4.94
N PRO A 148 -3.45 -0.22 5.79
CA PRO A 148 -4.73 -0.44 6.46
C PRO A 148 -5.88 -0.69 5.50
N TYR A 149 -5.89 -0.01 4.35
CA TYR A 149 -6.93 -0.14 3.33
C TYR A 149 -6.81 -1.46 2.56
N PHE A 150 -5.59 -1.92 2.27
CA PHE A 150 -5.35 -3.23 1.67
C PHE A 150 -5.75 -4.36 2.64
N ALA A 151 -5.38 -4.24 3.92
CA ALA A 151 -5.68 -5.25 4.94
C ALA A 151 -7.18 -5.35 5.28
N TRP A 152 -7.97 -4.30 5.05
CA TRP A 152 -9.42 -4.33 5.19
C TRP A 152 -10.09 -5.25 4.14
N GLY A 153 -9.45 -5.42 2.98
CA GLY A 153 -9.87 -6.30 1.89
C GLY A 153 -10.96 -5.73 1.00
N PHE A 154 -11.44 -6.58 0.07
CA PHE A 154 -12.31 -6.18 -1.04
C PHE A 154 -13.80 -6.26 -0.77
N LYS A 155 -14.21 -6.93 0.32
CA LYS A 155 -15.63 -7.18 0.60
C LYS A 155 -16.34 -5.87 0.92
N GLY A 156 -16.98 -5.31 -0.10
CA GLY A 156 -17.84 -4.13 -0.07
C GLY A 156 -19.32 -4.51 0.03
N GLU A 157 -20.19 -3.51 0.00
CA GLU A 157 -21.63 -3.73 -0.09
C GLU A 157 -21.98 -4.32 -1.48
N PRO A 158 -23.05 -5.13 -1.59
CA PRO A 158 -23.53 -5.60 -2.89
C PRO A 158 -23.88 -4.41 -3.78
N PHE A 159 -23.58 -4.50 -5.08
CA PHE A 159 -24.07 -3.56 -6.10
C PHE A 159 -25.57 -3.80 -6.28
N ARG A 160 -26.37 -3.46 -5.27
CA ARG A 160 -27.82 -3.50 -5.38
C ARG A 160 -28.25 -2.07 -5.64
N SER A 161 -28.80 -1.81 -6.81
CA SER A 161 -29.39 -0.50 -7.04
C SER A 161 -30.48 -0.33 -5.98
N LYS A 162 -30.55 0.83 -5.32
CA LYS A 162 -31.63 1.16 -4.36
C LYS A 162 -33.05 1.06 -4.95
N ASN A 163 -33.18 0.68 -6.22
CA ASN A 163 -34.39 0.66 -7.03
C ASN A 163 -34.81 -0.73 -7.51
N GLU A 164 -34.11 -1.82 -7.14
CA GLU A 164 -34.57 -3.17 -7.47
C GLU A 164 -35.61 -3.64 -6.43
N PRO A 165 -36.87 -3.91 -6.84
CA PRO A 165 -37.85 -4.56 -5.97
C PRO A 165 -37.32 -5.92 -5.52
N ASN A 166 -37.66 -6.30 -4.29
CA ASN A 166 -37.50 -7.68 -3.84
C ASN A 166 -38.54 -8.52 -4.58
N GLU A 167 -38.09 -9.31 -5.57
CA GLU A 167 -38.71 -10.60 -5.86
C GLU A 167 -37.97 -11.68 -5.05
#